data_AF-A0A941V7U9-F1
#
_entry.id   AF-A0A941V7U9-F1
#
_cell.length_a   1.000
_cell.length_b   1.000
_cell.length_c   1.000
_cell.angle_alpha   90.00
_cell.angle_beta   90.00
_cell.angle_gamma   90.00
#
_symmetry.space_group_name_H-M   'P 1'
#
loop_
_entity.id
_entity.type
_entity.pdbx_description
1 polymer ?
#
loop_
_entity_poly.entity_id
_entity_poly.type
_entity_poly.pdbx_seq_one_letter_code
_entity_poly.pdbx_strand_id
1 'polypeptide(L)'
;MRHHSPLFAKSAAIQIAGTRQQRISGVKSPPSIFIPNNAIMISSLDADNVAQYLADHPEFFQEHVDLLTQIRIPSQLGGRTVSLQDRQMEVMRDKHRTLELRLAELVRVAKENDVIVQKYKSWTRALLLARNDVDLPHALINGMQTIFGVPHVSLRLWRVAEPFSHTWFAQDVGEDARLFANSLSSPYCGANRDFEAVRWLEAAEIQSVAMLPLRNEDSPDVFGLLIMGSPDPERFTSSMAIDFLIDIGETASAALTCLLD
;
A
#
# COMPACT_ATOMS: atom_id res chain seq x y z
N MET A 1 -16.46 20.36 -14.98
CA MET A 1 -15.90 19.02 -15.29
C MET A 1 -14.44 18.96 -14.90
N ARG A 2 -14.14 18.45 -13.69
CA ARG A 2 -12.86 17.82 -13.36
C ARG A 2 -13.17 16.73 -12.34
N HIS A 3 -13.36 15.52 -12.83
CA HIS A 3 -13.42 14.32 -11.99
C HIS A 3 -11.97 13.99 -11.61
N HIS A 4 -11.58 14.30 -10.38
CA HIS A 4 -10.39 13.70 -9.77
C HIS A 4 -10.79 12.31 -9.27
N SER A 5 -10.36 11.28 -10.01
CA SER A 5 -10.42 9.89 -9.59
C SER A 5 -9.34 9.64 -8.52
N PRO A 6 -9.64 9.09 -7.33
CA PRO A 6 -8.65 8.81 -6.29
C PRO A 6 -8.08 7.39 -6.41
N LEU A 7 -7.93 6.90 -7.64
CA LEU A 7 -7.44 5.56 -7.92
C LEU A 7 -6.04 5.67 -8.50
N PHE A 8 -5.09 4.96 -7.90
CA PHE A 8 -3.70 4.83 -8.31
C PHE A 8 -2.74 5.94 -7.86
N ALA A 9 -2.56 6.09 -6.55
CA ALA A 9 -1.25 6.47 -6.02
C ALA A 9 -0.71 5.27 -5.25
N LYS A 10 0.40 4.68 -5.73
CA LYS A 10 1.12 3.64 -4.98
C LYS A 10 1.66 4.31 -3.72
N SER A 11 1.08 3.97 -2.58
CA SER A 11 1.56 4.39 -1.26
C SER A 11 2.95 3.79 -1.01
N ALA A 12 3.82 4.54 -0.32
CA ALA A 12 5.22 4.23 -0.04
C ALA A 12 5.49 2.89 0.67
N ALA A 13 4.44 2.19 1.14
CA ALA A 13 4.54 0.95 1.88
C ALA A 13 4.91 -0.29 1.03
N ILE A 14 4.52 -0.33 -0.26
CA ILE A 14 4.52 -1.57 -1.04
C ILE A 14 5.93 -2.05 -1.41
N GLN A 15 6.93 -1.15 -1.45
CA GLN A 15 8.31 -1.52 -1.83
C GLN A 15 9.21 -1.94 -0.65
N ILE A 16 8.71 -1.95 0.59
CA ILE A 16 9.51 -2.36 1.76
C ILE A 16 9.31 -3.86 2.11
N ALA A 17 8.32 -4.54 1.53
CA ALA A 17 7.90 -5.88 1.95
C ALA A 17 8.11 -6.98 0.89
N GLY A 18 9.28 -7.02 0.25
CA GLY A 18 9.63 -8.00 -0.78
C GLY A 18 9.35 -9.44 -0.36
N THR A 19 8.48 -10.14 -1.10
CA THR A 19 8.27 -11.60 -0.94
C THR A 19 8.26 -12.28 -2.30
N ARG A 20 9.26 -13.16 -2.49
CA ARG A 20 9.59 -13.92 -3.68
C ARG A 20 8.77 -15.21 -3.71
N GLN A 21 7.82 -15.34 -4.64
CA GLN A 21 7.05 -16.58 -4.83
C GLN A 21 7.67 -17.47 -5.91
N GLN A 22 8.14 -18.64 -5.48
CA GLN A 22 8.69 -19.70 -6.33
C GLN A 22 7.56 -20.44 -7.05
N ARG A 23 7.72 -20.60 -8.37
CA ARG A 23 6.95 -21.50 -9.23
C ARG A 23 7.34 -22.95 -8.93
N ILE A 24 6.35 -23.79 -8.61
CA ILE A 24 6.51 -25.25 -8.60
C ILE A 24 5.54 -25.81 -9.63
N SER A 25 6.10 -26.33 -10.72
CA SER A 25 5.40 -27.00 -11.81
C SER A 25 5.33 -28.51 -11.56
N GLY A 26 4.16 -29.09 -11.80
CA GLY A 26 4.05 -30.46 -12.29
C GLY A 26 3.24 -31.40 -11.41
N VAL A 27 2.08 -31.83 -11.91
CA VAL A 27 1.57 -33.19 -11.67
C VAL A 27 0.94 -33.72 -12.96
N LYS A 28 1.43 -34.89 -13.37
CA LYS A 28 1.00 -35.75 -14.48
C LYS A 28 -0.42 -36.28 -14.26
N SER A 29 -1.22 -36.33 -15.33
CA SER A 29 -2.44 -37.14 -15.42
C SER A 29 -2.09 -38.60 -15.77
N PRO A 30 -2.70 -39.60 -15.12
CA PRO A 30 -2.79 -40.96 -15.68
C PRO A 30 -4.26 -41.41 -15.85
N PRO A 31 -4.49 -42.55 -16.53
CA PRO A 31 -5.55 -42.69 -17.53
C PRO A 31 -6.83 -43.40 -17.04
N SER A 32 -7.84 -43.34 -17.91
CA SER A 32 -9.14 -43.99 -17.86
C SER A 32 -9.07 -45.51 -17.62
N ILE A 33 -9.88 -46.01 -16.69
CA ILE A 33 -10.13 -47.45 -16.51
C ILE A 33 -11.64 -47.71 -16.65
N PHE A 34 -11.94 -48.65 -17.53
CA PHE A 34 -13.24 -49.20 -17.87
C PHE A 34 -13.46 -50.48 -17.03
N ILE A 35 -14.57 -50.62 -16.29
CA ILE A 35 -15.01 -51.91 -15.69
C ILE A 35 -16.55 -51.97 -15.75
N PRO A 36 -17.15 -53.14 -16.10
CA PRO A 36 -18.53 -53.24 -16.55
C PRO A 36 -19.56 -53.45 -15.42
N ASN A 37 -20.81 -53.30 -15.87
CA ASN A 37 -22.11 -53.53 -15.25
C ASN A 37 -22.19 -54.64 -14.20
N ASN A 38 -22.80 -54.35 -13.04
CA ASN A 38 -23.48 -55.37 -12.24
C ASN A 38 -24.81 -54.81 -11.71
N ALA A 39 -25.89 -55.36 -12.24
CA ALA A 39 -27.26 -55.01 -11.90
C ALA A 39 -27.57 -55.39 -10.44
N ILE A 40 -28.03 -54.42 -9.65
CA ILE A 40 -28.85 -54.67 -8.47
C ILE A 40 -30.21 -54.06 -8.76
N MET A 41 -31.21 -54.93 -8.82
CA MET A 41 -32.63 -54.62 -8.97
C MET A 41 -33.10 -53.81 -7.77
N ILE A 42 -33.04 -52.48 -7.89
CA ILE A 42 -33.84 -51.58 -7.05
C ILE A 42 -35.09 -51.34 -7.89
N SER A 43 -36.23 -51.82 -7.41
CA SER A 43 -37.56 -51.56 -7.94
C SER A 43 -37.63 -50.15 -8.52
N SER A 44 -37.84 -50.02 -9.83
CA SER A 44 -37.95 -48.73 -10.50
C SER A 44 -39.05 -47.94 -9.81
N LEU A 45 -38.67 -46.97 -8.98
CA LEU A 45 -39.59 -45.92 -8.56
C LEU A 45 -40.08 -45.30 -9.86
N ASP A 46 -41.36 -45.52 -10.15
CA ASP A 46 -41.98 -44.99 -11.35
C ASP A 46 -41.90 -43.46 -11.27
N ALA A 47 -41.30 -42.84 -12.29
CA ALA A 47 -41.00 -41.41 -12.27
C ALA A 47 -42.27 -40.57 -12.08
N ASP A 48 -43.40 -41.07 -12.59
CA ASP A 48 -44.71 -40.45 -12.47
C ASP A 48 -45.24 -40.47 -11.03
N ASN A 49 -44.98 -41.55 -10.28
CA ASN A 49 -45.36 -41.62 -8.87
C ASN A 49 -44.51 -40.68 -8.00
N VAL A 50 -43.24 -40.50 -8.34
CA VAL A 50 -42.37 -39.52 -7.65
C VAL A 50 -42.79 -38.09 -7.97
N ALA A 51 -43.14 -37.81 -9.23
CA ALA A 51 -43.62 -36.50 -9.64
C ALA A 51 -44.95 -36.13 -8.96
N GLN A 52 -45.89 -37.08 -8.88
CA GLN A 52 -47.16 -36.90 -8.19
C GLN A 52 -46.95 -36.65 -6.69
N TYR A 53 -46.10 -37.44 -6.04
CA TYR A 53 -45.77 -37.28 -4.63
C TYR A 53 -45.14 -35.91 -4.32
N LEU A 54 -44.21 -35.43 -5.16
CA LEU A 54 -43.59 -34.11 -4.99
C LEU A 54 -44.56 -32.94 -5.28
N ALA A 55 -45.57 -33.14 -6.12
CA ALA A 55 -46.60 -32.15 -6.40
C ALA A 55 -47.60 -32.02 -5.24
N ASP A 56 -47.94 -33.15 -4.62
CA ASP A 56 -48.89 -33.20 -3.51
C ASP A 56 -48.25 -32.79 -2.17
N HIS A 57 -46.91 -32.79 -2.07
CA HIS A 57 -46.15 -32.42 -0.86
C HIS A 57 -45.05 -31.37 -1.13
N PRO A 58 -45.41 -30.09 -1.34
CA PRO A 58 -44.46 -29.02 -1.62
C PRO A 58 -43.50 -28.72 -0.45
N GLU A 59 -43.90 -29.03 0.79
CA GLU A 59 -43.07 -28.94 2.00
C GLU A 59 -41.84 -29.87 2.00
N PHE A 60 -41.84 -30.93 1.17
CA PHE A 60 -40.74 -31.90 1.08
C PHE A 60 -39.38 -31.24 0.77
N PHE A 61 -39.39 -30.18 -0.05
CA PHE A 61 -38.17 -29.42 -0.40
C PHE A 61 -37.67 -28.49 0.72
N GLN A 62 -38.54 -28.16 1.69
CA GLN A 62 -38.16 -27.38 2.88
C GLN A 62 -37.55 -28.28 3.96
N GLU A 63 -38.02 -29.52 4.07
CA GLU A 63 -37.50 -30.50 5.03
C GLU A 63 -36.21 -31.17 4.54
N HIS A 64 -36.00 -31.23 3.23
CA HIS A 64 -34.81 -31.81 2.60
C HIS A 64 -34.04 -30.82 1.71
N VAL A 65 -33.67 -29.67 2.26
CA VAL A 65 -32.89 -28.62 1.56
C VAL A 65 -31.58 -29.16 0.99
N ASP A 66 -30.95 -30.11 1.67
CA ASP A 66 -29.68 -30.71 1.22
C ASP A 66 -29.80 -31.43 -0.15
N LEU A 67 -31.00 -31.96 -0.48
CA LEU A 67 -31.27 -32.56 -1.79
C LEU A 67 -31.28 -31.51 -2.90
N LEU A 68 -31.75 -30.28 -2.64
CA LEU A 68 -31.71 -29.19 -3.64
C LEU A 68 -30.27 -28.78 -3.99
N THR A 69 -29.34 -28.87 -3.04
CA THR A 69 -27.91 -28.62 -3.29
C THR A 69 -27.23 -29.72 -4.11
N GLN A 70 -27.76 -30.94 -4.10
CA GLN A 70 -27.21 -32.09 -4.83
C GLN A 70 -27.87 -32.30 -6.20
N ILE A 71 -29.12 -31.85 -6.37
CA ILE A 71 -29.86 -31.95 -7.62
C ILE A 71 -29.46 -30.79 -8.54
N ARG A 72 -28.73 -31.09 -9.61
CA ARG A 72 -28.63 -30.19 -10.76
C ARG A 72 -29.92 -30.33 -11.57
N ILE A 73 -30.77 -29.31 -11.58
CA ILE A 73 -31.90 -29.20 -12.50
C ILE A 73 -31.37 -28.55 -13.78
N PRO A 74 -31.04 -29.30 -14.86
CA PRO A 74 -30.85 -28.68 -16.16
C PRO A 74 -32.20 -28.09 -16.60
N SER A 75 -32.24 -26.80 -16.92
CA SER A 75 -33.43 -26.16 -17.44
C SER A 75 -33.93 -26.93 -18.68
N GLN A 76 -35.22 -27.26 -18.73
CA GLN A 76 -35.83 -28.05 -19.81
C GLN A 76 -35.93 -27.32 -21.17
N LEU A 77 -35.47 -26.07 -21.29
CA LEU A 77 -35.20 -25.48 -22.60
C LEU A 77 -33.86 -26.01 -23.13
N GLY A 78 -33.95 -27.11 -23.88
CA GLY A 78 -32.82 -27.82 -24.45
C GLY A 78 -31.78 -26.92 -25.13
N GLY A 79 -30.55 -27.01 -24.62
CA GLY A 79 -29.32 -27.01 -25.41
C GLY A 79 -28.91 -25.77 -26.22
N ARG A 80 -29.72 -24.71 -26.37
CA ARG A 80 -29.38 -23.58 -27.26
C ARG A 80 -29.74 -22.17 -26.79
N THR A 81 -30.29 -21.99 -25.60
CA THR A 81 -30.60 -20.64 -25.11
C THR A 81 -30.42 -20.57 -23.60
N VAL A 82 -29.34 -19.93 -23.15
CA VAL A 82 -29.10 -19.61 -21.74
C VAL A 82 -30.25 -18.70 -21.26
N SER A 83 -30.94 -19.07 -20.18
CA SER A 83 -32.00 -18.25 -19.59
C SER A 83 -31.46 -16.88 -19.22
N LEU A 84 -32.21 -15.82 -19.52
CA LEU A 84 -31.84 -14.45 -19.13
C LEU A 84 -31.58 -14.36 -17.62
N GLN A 85 -32.31 -15.13 -16.82
CA GLN A 85 -32.13 -15.19 -15.36
C GLN A 85 -30.81 -15.86 -14.97
N ASP A 86 -30.43 -16.96 -15.64
CA ASP A 86 -29.12 -17.61 -15.41
C ASP A 86 -27.98 -16.67 -15.77
N ARG A 87 -28.11 -15.95 -16.89
CA ARG A 87 -27.12 -14.95 -17.32
C ARG A 87 -27.07 -13.76 -16.36
N GLN A 88 -28.20 -13.29 -15.83
CA GLN A 88 -28.26 -12.25 -14.81
C GLN A 88 -27.61 -12.70 -13.50
N MET A 89 -27.86 -13.94 -13.07
CA MET A 89 -27.26 -14.52 -11.87
C MET A 89 -25.74 -14.66 -12.01
N GLU A 90 -25.27 -15.12 -13.17
CA GLU A 90 -23.83 -15.19 -13.49
C GLU A 90 -23.18 -13.81 -13.43
N VAL A 91 -23.79 -12.79 -14.07
CA VAL A 91 -23.31 -11.40 -14.02
C VAL A 91 -23.31 -10.86 -12.58
N MET A 92 -24.32 -11.18 -11.78
CA MET A 92 -24.37 -10.76 -10.37
C MET A 92 -23.27 -11.41 -9.54
N ARG A 93 -22.97 -12.70 -9.76
CA ARG A 93 -21.87 -13.41 -9.09
C ARG A 93 -20.51 -12.83 -9.48
N ASP A 94 -20.31 -12.51 -10.76
CA ASP A 94 -19.06 -11.88 -11.22
C ASP A 94 -18.88 -10.47 -10.64
N LYS A 95 -19.96 -9.68 -10.59
CA LYS A 95 -19.93 -8.37 -9.91
C LYS A 95 -19.63 -8.51 -8.42
N HIS A 96 -20.26 -9.47 -7.75
CA HIS A 96 -20.02 -9.72 -6.33
C HIS A 96 -18.56 -10.08 -6.07
N ARG A 97 -18.01 -11.03 -6.83
CA ARG A 97 -16.60 -11.42 -6.76
C ARG A 97 -15.66 -10.23 -7.02
N THR A 98 -15.98 -9.40 -8.01
CA THR A 98 -15.18 -8.20 -8.32
C THR A 98 -15.18 -7.20 -7.16
N LEU A 99 -16.33 -7.01 -6.51
CA LEU A 99 -16.44 -6.16 -5.33
C LEU A 99 -15.71 -6.74 -4.12
N GLU A 100 -15.79 -8.04 -3.88
CA GLU A 100 -15.03 -8.71 -2.81
C GLU A 100 -13.53 -8.54 -3.01
N LEU A 101 -13.02 -8.72 -4.24
CA LEU A 101 -11.61 -8.49 -4.56
C LEU A 101 -11.19 -7.04 -4.32
N ARG A 102 -12.04 -6.08 -4.73
CA ARG A 102 -11.81 -4.65 -4.50
C ARG A 102 -11.79 -4.32 -3.02
N LEU A 103 -12.69 -4.89 -2.23
CA LEU A 103 -12.75 -4.69 -0.78
C LEU A 103 -11.51 -5.28 -0.11
N ALA A 104 -11.10 -6.50 -0.49
CA ALA A 104 -9.88 -7.10 0.03
C ALA A 104 -8.64 -6.25 -0.26
N GLU A 105 -8.56 -5.66 -1.46
CA GLU A 105 -7.50 -4.72 -1.81
C GLU A 105 -7.53 -3.45 -0.94
N LEU A 106 -8.70 -2.83 -0.76
CA LEU A 106 -8.86 -1.65 0.09
C LEU A 106 -8.46 -1.94 1.55
N VAL A 107 -8.85 -3.10 2.09
CA VAL A 107 -8.46 -3.52 3.44
C VAL A 107 -6.95 -3.72 3.54
N ARG A 108 -6.30 -4.30 2.52
CA ARG A 108 -4.85 -4.44 2.48
C ARG A 108 -4.15 -3.07 2.52
N VAL A 109 -4.58 -2.15 1.68
CA VAL A 109 -4.01 -0.78 1.62
C VAL A 109 -4.26 -0.04 2.94
N ALA A 110 -5.44 -0.19 3.55
CA ALA A 110 -5.75 0.40 4.85
C ALA A 110 -4.79 -0.10 5.94
N LYS A 111 -4.55 -1.41 6.01
CA LYS A 111 -3.58 -1.99 6.95
C LYS A 111 -2.15 -1.49 6.72
N GLU A 112 -1.74 -1.34 5.47
CA GLU A 112 -0.42 -0.79 5.13
C GLU A 112 -0.30 0.67 5.58
N ASN A 113 -1.34 1.48 5.36
CA ASN A 113 -1.38 2.87 5.82
C ASN A 113 -1.40 2.96 7.36
N ASP A 114 -2.12 2.08 8.05
CA ASP A 114 -2.14 2.04 9.52
C ASP A 114 -0.73 1.86 10.10
N VAL A 115 0.11 1.01 9.47
CA VAL A 115 1.51 0.83 9.88
C VAL A 115 2.29 2.13 9.74
N ILE A 116 2.10 2.88 8.65
CA ILE A 116 2.76 4.18 8.45
C ILE A 116 2.29 5.18 9.51
N VAL A 117 0.99 5.27 9.78
CA VAL A 117 0.43 6.17 10.79
C VAL A 117 0.99 5.86 12.19
N GLN A 118 1.14 4.59 12.55
CA GLN A 118 1.76 4.21 13.82
C GLN A 118 3.24 4.61 13.90
N LYS A 119 3.99 4.40 12.81
CA LYS A 119 5.39 4.86 12.70
C LYS A 119 5.49 6.38 12.87
N TYR A 120 4.65 7.13 12.16
CA TYR A 120 4.57 8.57 12.26
C TYR A 120 4.28 9.03 13.69
N LYS A 121 3.24 8.49 14.33
CA LYS A 121 2.93 8.80 15.75
C LYS A 121 4.08 8.49 16.70
N SER A 122 4.76 7.35 16.50
CA SER A 122 5.92 6.98 17.30
C SER A 122 7.08 7.95 17.12
N TRP A 123 7.30 8.40 15.89
CA TRP A 123 8.34 9.38 15.56
C TRP A 123 8.03 10.76 16.12
N THR A 124 6.80 11.27 15.94
CA THR A 124 6.36 12.53 16.54
C THR A 124 6.51 12.50 18.06
N ARG A 125 6.16 11.37 18.71
CA ARG A 125 6.38 11.20 20.15
C ARG A 125 7.86 11.29 20.52
N ALA A 126 8.76 10.68 19.74
CA ALA A 126 10.19 10.74 19.99
C ALA A 126 10.72 12.18 19.90
N LEU A 127 10.25 12.96 18.92
CA LEU A 127 10.57 14.38 18.81
C LEU A 127 10.08 15.19 20.02
N LEU A 128 8.83 14.99 20.44
CA LEU A 128 8.26 15.69 21.61
C LEU A 128 8.95 15.33 22.94
N LEU A 129 9.59 14.15 23.01
CA LEU A 129 10.36 13.73 24.18
C LEU A 129 11.80 14.25 24.16
N ALA A 130 12.31 14.72 23.02
CA ALA A 130 13.61 15.37 22.93
C ALA A 130 13.51 16.75 23.59
N ARG A 131 14.11 16.88 24.79
CA ARG A 131 14.02 18.10 25.60
C ARG A 131 15.13 19.10 25.35
N ASN A 132 16.19 18.71 24.63
CA ASN A 132 17.34 19.55 24.35
C ASN A 132 17.39 19.89 22.86
N ASP A 133 17.69 21.15 22.59
CA ASP A 133 17.80 21.72 21.24
C ASP A 133 18.82 20.97 20.35
N VAL A 134 19.90 20.46 20.95
CA VAL A 134 20.92 19.67 20.23
C VAL A 134 20.50 18.20 20.03
N ASP A 135 19.66 17.66 20.91
CA ASP A 135 19.18 16.28 20.81
C ASP A 135 18.08 16.14 19.76
N LEU A 136 17.33 17.20 19.49
CA LEU A 136 16.18 17.17 18.59
C LEU A 136 16.56 16.81 17.13
N PRO A 137 17.58 17.42 16.49
CA PRO A 137 18.07 16.99 15.17
C PRO A 137 18.52 15.53 15.13
N HIS A 138 19.16 15.05 16.20
CA HIS A 138 19.58 13.65 16.30
C HIS A 138 18.39 12.70 16.43
N ALA A 139 17.41 13.04 17.27
CA ALA A 139 16.18 12.27 17.43
C ALA A 139 15.39 12.18 16.11
N LEU A 140 15.38 13.27 15.34
CA LEU A 140 14.78 13.32 14.02
C LEU A 140 15.43 12.33 13.05
N ILE A 141 16.76 12.42 12.88
CA ILE A 141 17.50 11.53 11.96
C ILE A 141 17.40 10.07 12.41
N ASN A 142 17.60 9.82 13.70
CA ASN A 142 17.54 8.47 14.26
C ASN A 142 16.14 7.87 14.05
N GLY A 143 15.09 8.65 14.24
CA GLY A 143 13.72 8.21 13.97
C GLY A 143 13.47 7.82 12.51
N MET A 144 14.02 8.57 11.56
CA MET A 144 13.96 8.20 10.13
C MET A 144 14.67 6.88 9.85
N GLN A 145 15.83 6.67 10.46
CA GLN A 145 16.62 5.46 10.27
C GLN A 145 15.98 4.24 10.94
N THR A 146 15.53 4.37 12.19
CA THR A 146 15.08 3.23 13.01
C THR A 146 13.59 2.92 12.89
N ILE A 147 12.72 3.94 12.87
CA ILE A 147 11.26 3.77 12.82
C ILE A 147 10.81 3.57 11.37
N PHE A 148 11.28 4.44 10.47
CA PHE A 148 10.91 4.37 9.06
C PHE A 148 11.79 3.41 8.26
N GLY A 149 12.99 3.05 8.74
CA GLY A 149 13.88 2.12 8.07
C GLY A 149 14.61 2.74 6.88
N VAL A 150 14.85 4.06 6.91
CA VAL A 150 15.54 4.79 5.85
C VAL A 150 17.05 4.56 5.97
N PRO A 151 17.75 4.07 4.92
CA PRO A 151 19.16 3.70 5.01
C PRO A 151 20.08 4.89 5.32
N HIS A 152 19.91 6.00 4.59
CA HIS A 152 20.74 7.18 4.74
C HIS A 152 19.85 8.40 4.93
N VAL A 153 20.18 9.21 5.93
CA VAL A 153 19.43 10.42 6.27
C VAL A 153 20.43 11.49 6.69
N SER A 154 20.26 12.70 6.18
CA SER A 154 21.08 13.85 6.55
C SER A 154 20.23 15.11 6.59
N LEU A 155 20.67 16.08 7.38
CA LEU A 155 19.97 17.33 7.64
C LEU A 155 20.97 18.48 7.53
N ARG A 156 20.57 19.55 6.86
CA ARG A 156 21.24 20.84 6.91
C ARG A 156 20.23 21.94 7.19
N LEU A 157 20.57 22.80 8.13
CA LEU A 157 19.82 23.98 8.51
C LEU A 157 20.70 25.21 8.25
N TRP A 158 20.06 26.32 7.88
CA TRP A 158 20.69 27.63 7.76
C TRP A 158 19.85 28.67 8.49
N ARG A 159 20.45 29.81 8.85
CA ARG A 159 19.86 30.80 9.78
C ARG A 159 19.59 30.20 11.16
N VAL A 160 20.45 29.27 11.55
CA VAL A 160 20.47 28.65 12.88
C VAL A 160 21.04 29.67 13.86
N ALA A 161 20.51 29.71 15.09
CA ALA A 161 20.96 30.62 16.12
C ALA A 161 22.44 30.43 16.46
N GLU A 162 23.13 31.53 16.79
CA GLU A 162 24.57 31.56 17.06
C GLU A 162 25.06 30.46 18.03
N PRO A 163 24.34 30.10 19.12
CA PRO A 163 24.74 29.01 20.01
C PRO A 163 24.87 27.64 19.32
N PHE A 164 24.21 27.42 18.19
CA PHE A 164 24.18 26.15 17.47
C PHE A 164 24.98 26.16 16.15
N SER A 165 25.66 27.27 15.82
CA SER A 165 26.43 27.43 14.57
C SER A 165 27.55 26.39 14.39
N HIS A 166 28.08 25.85 15.50
CA HIS A 166 29.15 24.85 15.52
C HIS A 166 28.67 23.40 15.36
N THR A 167 27.35 23.18 15.25
CA THR A 167 26.78 21.84 15.17
C THR A 167 26.88 21.22 13.78
N TRP A 168 26.77 19.90 13.69
CA TRP A 168 26.88 19.17 12.41
C TRP A 168 25.76 19.54 11.42
N PHE A 169 24.59 19.97 11.91
CA PHE A 169 23.45 20.34 11.07
C PHE A 169 23.53 21.78 10.56
N ALA A 170 24.38 22.64 11.14
CA ALA A 170 24.56 24.04 10.74
C ALA A 170 25.76 24.25 9.80
N GLN A 171 26.35 23.17 9.26
CA GLN A 171 27.45 23.27 8.30
C GLN A 171 27.06 24.03 7.04
N ASP A 172 28.05 24.68 6.41
CA ASP A 172 27.85 25.44 5.19
C ASP A 172 27.24 24.60 4.06
N VAL A 173 26.25 25.21 3.40
CA VAL A 173 25.51 24.66 2.28
C VAL A 173 25.75 25.55 1.08
N GLY A 174 26.14 24.96 -0.06
CA GLY A 174 26.33 25.66 -1.33
C GLY A 174 25.10 26.42 -1.79
N GLU A 175 25.32 27.48 -2.55
CA GLU A 175 24.24 28.34 -3.06
C GLU A 175 23.25 27.54 -3.94
N ASP A 176 23.77 26.62 -4.76
CA ASP A 176 22.95 25.76 -5.62
C ASP A 176 21.98 24.90 -4.81
N ALA A 177 22.45 24.27 -3.72
CA ALA A 177 21.57 23.50 -2.83
C ALA A 177 20.52 24.37 -2.12
N ARG A 178 20.85 25.61 -1.73
CA ARG A 178 19.88 26.56 -1.13
C ARG A 178 18.83 27.02 -2.15
N LEU A 179 19.25 27.34 -3.37
CA LEU A 179 18.35 27.73 -4.45
C LEU A 179 17.41 26.58 -4.83
N PHE A 180 17.97 25.36 -4.94
CA PHE A 180 17.18 24.17 -5.18
C PHE A 180 16.15 23.95 -4.07
N ALA A 181 16.56 23.99 -2.79
CA ALA A 181 15.66 23.82 -1.66
C ALA A 181 14.52 24.87 -1.71
N ASN A 182 14.84 26.14 -1.96
CA ASN A 182 13.83 27.20 -2.07
C ASN A 182 12.85 27.00 -3.23
N SER A 183 13.30 26.41 -4.34
CA SER A 183 12.44 26.11 -5.50
C SER A 183 11.43 24.98 -5.27
N LEU A 184 11.63 24.13 -4.24
CA LEU A 184 10.76 22.99 -3.95
C LEU A 184 9.48 23.43 -3.23
N SER A 185 8.35 23.52 -3.93
CA SER A 185 7.04 23.73 -3.30
C SER A 185 6.50 22.49 -2.57
N SER A 186 7.00 21.31 -2.92
CA SER A 186 6.65 20.03 -2.30
C SER A 186 7.89 19.14 -2.17
N PRO A 187 7.87 18.10 -1.33
CA PRO A 187 8.93 17.10 -1.30
C PRO A 187 9.26 16.56 -2.69
N TYR A 188 10.55 16.45 -2.99
CA TYR A 188 11.05 15.81 -4.22
C TYR A 188 11.32 14.34 -3.95
N CYS A 189 10.86 13.46 -4.84
CA CYS A 189 11.17 12.03 -4.84
C CYS A 189 11.61 11.58 -6.23
N GLY A 190 12.71 10.83 -6.32
CA GLY A 190 13.12 10.23 -7.58
C GLY A 190 14.53 9.68 -7.57
N ALA A 191 15.03 9.39 -8.78
CA ALA A 191 16.41 8.97 -8.98
C ALA A 191 17.39 10.07 -8.55
N ASN A 192 18.55 9.65 -8.07
CA ASN A 192 19.66 10.55 -7.79
C ASN A 192 20.17 11.16 -9.12
N ARG A 193 20.10 12.50 -9.25
CA ARG A 193 20.54 13.27 -10.43
C ARG A 193 21.74 14.15 -10.11
N ASP A 194 22.69 13.61 -9.37
CA ASP A 194 23.93 14.29 -8.95
C ASP A 194 23.68 15.61 -8.20
N PHE A 195 22.60 15.66 -7.43
CA PHE A 195 22.31 16.81 -6.56
C PHE A 195 23.46 17.00 -5.56
N GLU A 196 23.94 18.23 -5.39
CA GLU A 196 24.97 18.58 -4.41
C GLU A 196 24.60 18.05 -3.01
N ALA A 197 23.32 18.18 -2.68
CA ALA A 197 22.77 17.85 -1.38
C ALA A 197 22.85 16.34 -1.03
N VAL A 198 22.94 15.46 -2.04
CA VAL A 198 23.13 14.01 -1.82
C VAL A 198 24.50 13.71 -1.22
N ARG A 199 25.50 14.57 -1.44
CA ARG A 199 26.84 14.41 -0.87
C ARG A 199 26.84 14.45 0.65
N TRP A 200 25.82 15.05 1.28
CA TRP A 200 25.68 15.12 2.74
C TRP A 200 25.34 13.78 3.40
N LEU A 201 24.92 12.78 2.60
CA LEU A 201 24.62 11.44 3.10
C LEU A 201 25.89 10.59 3.32
N GLU A 202 27.04 11.04 2.80
CA GLU A 202 28.35 10.37 2.94
C GLU A 202 28.31 8.87 2.58
N ALA A 203 27.45 8.50 1.63
CA ALA A 203 27.20 7.11 1.24
C ALA A 203 27.65 6.85 -0.21
N ALA A 204 28.25 5.68 -0.44
CA ALA A 204 28.85 5.34 -1.74
C ALA A 204 27.80 5.03 -2.83
N GLU A 205 26.63 4.50 -2.46
CA GLU A 205 25.62 4.04 -3.43
C GLU A 205 24.23 4.54 -3.06
N ILE A 206 23.83 5.67 -3.64
CA ILE A 206 22.47 6.24 -3.53
C ILE A 206 21.82 6.24 -4.91
N GLN A 207 20.80 5.40 -5.09
CA GLN A 207 20.07 5.27 -6.37
C GLN A 207 18.74 6.04 -6.37
N SER A 208 18.07 6.13 -5.23
CA SER A 208 16.86 6.95 -5.06
C SER A 208 16.96 7.87 -3.85
N VAL A 209 16.31 9.04 -3.97
CA VAL A 209 16.38 10.13 -2.99
C VAL A 209 15.01 10.76 -2.77
N ALA A 210 14.79 11.18 -1.53
CA ALA A 210 13.70 12.07 -1.15
C ALA A 210 14.26 13.31 -0.45
N MET A 211 13.79 14.51 -0.82
CA MET A 211 14.26 15.78 -0.28
C MET A 211 13.08 16.63 0.17
N LEU A 212 13.09 17.03 1.44
CA LEU A 212 12.00 17.70 2.11
C LEU A 212 12.47 19.11 2.52
N PRO A 213 11.96 20.17 1.87
CA PRO A 213 12.27 21.54 2.27
C PRO A 213 11.62 21.83 3.63
N LEU A 214 12.36 22.45 4.54
CA LEU A 214 11.89 22.85 5.86
C LEU A 214 11.60 24.36 5.86
N ARG A 215 10.35 24.72 6.14
CA ARG A 215 9.84 26.10 6.04
C ARG A 215 9.15 26.49 7.33
N ASN A 216 9.32 27.74 7.74
CA ASN A 216 8.55 28.29 8.86
C ASN A 216 7.16 28.69 8.34
N GLU A 217 6.10 28.57 9.15
CA GLU A 217 4.76 29.02 8.75
C GLU A 217 4.71 30.51 8.41
N ASP A 218 5.55 31.31 9.10
CA ASP A 218 5.60 32.77 8.94
C ASP A 218 6.50 33.25 7.78
N SER A 219 7.23 32.36 7.11
CA SER A 219 8.16 32.74 6.04
C SER A 219 8.10 31.78 4.86
N PRO A 220 8.02 32.29 3.61
CA PRO A 220 8.15 31.45 2.44
C PRO A 220 9.58 30.93 2.26
N ASP A 221 10.57 31.45 2.99
CA ASP A 221 11.95 31.00 2.82
C ASP A 221 12.16 29.63 3.48
N VAL A 222 12.81 28.73 2.75
CA VAL A 222 13.28 27.48 3.34
C VAL A 222 14.42 27.84 4.28
N PHE A 223 14.44 27.26 5.48
CA PHE A 223 15.53 27.38 6.46
C PHE A 223 16.34 26.09 6.60
N GLY A 224 15.89 24.99 5.99
CA GLY A 224 16.57 23.72 6.08
C GLY A 224 16.17 22.73 4.99
N LEU A 225 16.99 21.71 4.80
CA LEU A 225 16.69 20.61 3.88
C LEU A 225 16.97 19.28 4.56
N LEU A 226 15.94 18.46 4.67
CA LEU A 226 16.03 17.06 5.11
C LEU A 226 16.15 16.16 3.90
N ILE A 227 17.17 15.30 3.88
CA ILE A 227 17.46 14.41 2.76
C ILE A 227 17.46 12.98 3.24
N MET A 228 16.81 12.14 2.45
CA MET A 228 16.74 10.70 2.63
C MET A 228 17.25 10.03 1.35
N GLY A 229 18.12 9.03 1.51
CA GLY A 229 18.71 8.29 0.40
C GLY A 229 18.63 6.79 0.60
N SER A 230 18.55 6.06 -0.50
CA SER A 230 18.47 4.61 -0.53
C SER A 230 19.30 4.03 -1.69
N PRO A 231 19.97 2.88 -1.49
CA PRO A 231 20.59 2.12 -2.58
C PRO A 231 19.55 1.43 -3.48
N ASP A 232 18.32 1.27 -3.00
CA ASP A 232 17.20 0.73 -3.76
C ASP A 232 16.59 1.83 -4.66
N PRO A 233 16.60 1.70 -6.00
CA PRO A 233 16.06 2.69 -6.93
C PRO A 233 14.53 2.79 -6.87
N GLU A 234 13.88 1.76 -6.34
CA GLU A 234 12.44 1.65 -6.25
C GLU A 234 11.86 2.20 -4.94
N ARG A 235 12.72 2.56 -3.97
CA ARG A 235 12.26 3.05 -2.67
C ARG A 235 11.69 4.47 -2.71
N PHE A 236 12.33 5.40 -3.42
CA PHE A 236 11.82 6.76 -3.61
C PHE A 236 11.53 7.01 -5.09
N THR A 237 10.29 6.78 -5.51
CA THR A 237 9.86 6.98 -6.91
C THR A 237 9.02 8.23 -7.04
N SER A 238 9.05 8.86 -8.23
CA SER A 238 8.21 10.03 -8.52
C SER A 238 6.72 9.73 -8.58
N SER A 239 6.34 8.45 -8.65
CA SER A 239 4.94 7.99 -8.61
C SER A 239 4.39 7.79 -7.20
N MET A 240 5.24 7.94 -6.18
CA MET A 240 4.89 7.74 -4.78
C MET A 240 3.99 8.87 -4.28
N ALA A 241 2.97 8.53 -3.49
CA ALA A 241 2.20 9.51 -2.75
C ALA A 241 3.12 10.22 -1.74
N ILE A 242 3.16 11.55 -1.79
CA ILE A 242 4.03 12.37 -0.94
C ILE A 242 3.36 12.88 0.33
N ASP A 243 2.09 12.52 0.58
CA ASP A 243 1.30 13.04 1.71
C ASP A 243 2.03 12.87 3.04
N PHE A 244 2.53 11.67 3.34
CA PHE A 244 3.31 11.43 4.55
C PHE A 244 4.65 12.18 4.59
N LEU A 245 5.27 12.44 3.44
CA LEU A 245 6.51 13.21 3.38
C LEU A 245 6.25 14.70 3.63
N ILE A 246 5.07 15.19 3.21
CA ILE A 246 4.60 16.54 3.54
C ILE A 246 4.39 16.62 5.05
N ASP A 247 3.63 15.70 5.65
CA ASP A 247 3.38 15.68 7.10
C ASP A 247 4.70 15.60 7.91
N ILE A 248 5.64 14.79 7.44
CA ILE A 248 6.99 14.70 8.02
C ILE A 248 7.72 16.04 7.90
N GLY A 249 7.70 16.67 6.73
CA GLY A 249 8.36 17.95 6.48
C GLY A 249 7.79 19.06 7.36
N GLU A 250 6.47 19.13 7.49
CA GLU A 250 5.77 20.09 8.33
C GLU A 250 6.11 19.88 9.82
N THR A 251 6.02 18.63 10.29
CA THR A 251 6.36 18.30 11.69
C THR A 251 7.83 18.56 12.00
N ALA A 252 8.74 18.19 11.10
CA ALA A 252 10.16 18.47 11.22
C ALA A 252 10.42 19.98 11.25
N SER A 253 9.75 20.75 10.39
CA SER A 253 9.89 22.20 10.33
C SER A 253 9.46 22.86 11.64
N ALA A 254 8.26 22.52 12.11
CA ALA A 254 7.72 23.04 13.36
C ALA A 254 8.60 22.68 14.57
N ALA A 255 9.10 21.44 14.63
CA ALA A 255 10.00 21.01 15.69
C ALA A 255 11.31 21.80 15.69
N LEU A 256 11.93 21.99 14.51
CA LEU A 256 13.26 22.61 14.39
C LEU A 256 13.25 24.13 14.41
N THR A 257 12.07 24.77 14.42
CA THR A 257 11.96 26.25 14.47
C THR A 257 12.58 26.82 15.74
N CYS A 258 12.63 26.06 16.85
CA CYS A 258 13.29 26.51 18.08
C CYS A 258 14.81 26.69 17.97
N LEU A 259 15.43 26.21 16.89
CA LEU A 259 16.87 26.31 16.63
C LEU A 259 17.25 27.53 15.79
N LEU A 260 16.26 28.29 15.31
CA LEU A 260 16.46 29.46 14.46
C LEU A 260 16.60 30.73 15.30
N ASP A 261 17.26 31.74 14.74
CA ASP A 261 17.34 33.11 15.29
C ASP A 261 16.04 33.91 15.10
#